data_AF-A0A1F9Z195-F1
#
_entry.id   AF-A0A1F9Z195-F1
#
_cell.length_a   1.000
_cell.length_b   1.000
_cell.length_c   1.000
_cell.angle_alpha   90.00
_cell.angle_beta   90.00
_cell.angle_gamma   90.00
#
_symmetry.space_group_name_H-M   'P 1'
#
loop_
_entity.id
_entity.type
_entity.pdbx_description
1 polymer ?
#
loop_
_entity_poly.entity_id
_entity_poly.type
_entity_poly.pdbx_seq_one_letter_code
_entity_poly.pdbx_strand_id
1 'polypeptide(L)'
;MNILQKYNFDEKLFEGLRKKFISGEFSDKNNIIKGKVLPPDETKFFNPKKDEAVKQKLVELGASAIKNKKLGVVIVNGGMATRFGGVVKGIVEVYDRKSFMQIKLEQIKKINQKYNVLIPIYIMNSYATESATLEHLEINNYFGLKNSIKCFSQFIAKRLDANGEYHLPENESYYGPGHGDFSFAFQKSGLLSDFLKNGGEHIWYSNVDNLGASINELILGYHIDKQTEMTVELAEKYPGDKGGAPAIVNNHLEIVEQFKFPADFNQDSISVFNTATYIFKAASLDKNFKLPFYYVEKKVADKKVIQFEHLAGDLSTILKSEYIVVDRKERFFPIKTPQDLEKDRNKLRELFG
;
A
#
# COMPACT_ATOMS: atom_id res chain seq x y z
N MET A 1 -13.83 0.26 25.71
CA MET A 1 -12.62 0.99 25.28
C MET A 1 -13.06 2.07 24.33
N ASN A 2 -12.63 3.33 24.52
CA ASN A 2 -12.96 4.41 23.57
C ASN A 2 -12.33 4.10 22.20
N ILE A 3 -12.98 4.52 21.10
CA ILE A 3 -12.50 4.32 19.73
C ILE A 3 -11.06 4.79 19.51
N LEU A 4 -10.65 5.91 20.11
CA LEU A 4 -9.28 6.44 20.03
C LEU A 4 -8.26 5.47 20.66
N GLN A 5 -8.59 4.86 21.78
CA GLN A 5 -7.75 3.85 22.42
C GLN A 5 -7.70 2.55 21.60
N LYS A 6 -8.86 2.13 21.03
CA LYS A 6 -8.95 0.94 20.17
C LYS A 6 -8.01 1.00 18.98
N TYR A 7 -7.93 2.17 18.35
CA TYR A 7 -7.13 2.36 17.15
C TYR A 7 -5.87 3.20 17.44
N ASN A 8 -5.30 3.08 18.64
CA ASN A 8 -3.97 3.59 18.99
C ASN A 8 -3.72 5.07 18.62
N PHE A 9 -4.68 5.96 18.89
CA PHE A 9 -4.47 7.40 18.70
C PHE A 9 -3.28 7.90 19.52
N ASP A 10 -2.26 8.46 18.85
CA ASP A 10 -1.12 9.10 19.51
C ASP A 10 -1.38 10.60 19.66
N GLU A 11 -1.92 10.98 20.81
CA GLU A 11 -2.26 12.37 21.13
C GLU A 11 -1.02 13.29 21.12
N LYS A 12 0.12 12.81 21.60
CA LYS A 12 1.35 13.62 21.68
C LYS A 12 1.89 13.91 20.28
N LEU A 13 1.93 12.90 19.42
CA LEU A 13 2.31 13.06 18.02
C LEU A 13 1.34 14.01 17.31
N PHE A 14 0.03 13.77 17.47
CA PHE A 14 -1.00 14.55 16.80
C PHE A 14 -0.97 16.03 17.20
N GLU A 15 -0.83 16.35 18.48
CA GLU A 15 -0.68 17.75 18.93
C GLU A 15 0.59 18.41 18.39
N GLY A 16 1.67 17.65 18.21
CA GLY A 16 2.87 18.12 17.52
C GLY A 16 2.60 18.51 16.07
N LEU A 17 1.86 17.68 15.32
CA LEU A 17 1.48 17.96 13.94
C LEU A 17 0.52 19.14 13.84
N ARG A 18 -0.46 19.21 14.74
CA ARG A 18 -1.41 20.32 14.85
C ARG A 18 -0.72 21.66 15.11
N LYS A 19 0.24 21.71 16.05
CA LYS A 19 1.02 22.93 16.31
C LYS A 19 1.82 23.37 15.08
N LYS A 20 2.46 22.43 14.38
CA LYS A 20 3.17 22.70 13.12
C LYS A 20 2.24 23.25 12.04
N PHE A 21 1.03 22.69 11.92
CA PHE A 21 0.01 23.23 11.02
C PHE A 21 -0.38 24.67 11.37
N ILE A 22 -0.71 24.95 12.64
CA ILE A 22 -1.07 26.30 13.10
C ILE A 22 0.07 27.31 12.86
N SER A 23 1.33 26.90 13.01
CA SER A 23 2.49 27.74 12.73
C SER A 23 2.81 27.93 11.23
N GLY A 24 2.11 27.22 10.33
CA GLY A 24 2.35 27.25 8.89
C GLY A 24 3.48 26.32 8.40
N GLU A 25 4.04 25.48 9.28
CA GLU A 25 5.05 24.47 8.90
C GLU A 25 4.44 23.30 8.11
N PHE A 26 3.14 23.02 8.29
CA PHE A 26 2.38 22.10 7.43
C PHE A 26 1.43 22.85 6.52
N SER A 27 1.65 22.73 5.22
CA SER A 27 0.76 23.18 4.15
C SER A 27 1.00 22.35 2.90
N ASP A 28 0.13 22.49 1.90
CA ASP A 28 0.33 21.91 0.57
C ASP A 28 1.69 22.30 -0.04
N LYS A 29 2.12 23.56 0.14
CA LYS A 29 3.43 24.06 -0.32
C LYS A 29 4.60 23.39 0.40
N ASN A 30 4.41 22.98 1.66
CA ASN A 30 5.46 22.31 2.44
C ASN A 30 5.59 20.82 2.11
N ASN A 31 4.60 20.23 1.42
CA ASN A 31 4.72 18.86 0.90
C ASN A 31 5.72 18.77 -0.27
N ILE A 32 5.94 19.88 -0.99
CA ILE A 32 6.81 19.93 -2.16
C ILE A 32 8.27 19.80 -1.73
N ILE A 33 9.02 18.94 -2.41
CA ILE A 33 10.45 18.75 -2.17
C ILE A 33 11.20 20.07 -2.42
N LYS A 34 11.95 20.53 -1.42
CA LYS A 34 12.79 21.73 -1.53
C LYS A 34 14.22 21.45 -2.01
N GLY A 35 14.60 20.18 -2.04
CA GLY A 35 15.92 19.73 -2.50
C GLY A 35 16.00 19.56 -4.00
N LYS A 36 17.18 19.15 -4.48
CA LYS A 36 17.39 18.86 -5.90
C LYS A 36 16.67 17.56 -6.26
N VAL A 37 15.83 17.62 -7.29
CA VAL A 37 15.14 16.47 -7.88
C VAL A 37 15.69 16.24 -9.28
N LEU A 38 16.09 14.99 -9.57
CA LEU A 38 16.55 14.57 -10.90
C LEU A 38 15.79 13.32 -11.34
N PRO A 39 15.59 13.12 -12.66
CA PRO A 39 15.08 11.85 -13.16
C PRO A 39 16.04 10.71 -12.79
N PRO A 40 15.52 9.50 -12.56
CA PRO A 40 16.35 8.33 -12.31
C PRO A 40 17.01 7.83 -13.60
N ASP A 41 18.07 7.04 -13.44
CA ASP A 41 18.63 6.23 -14.53
C ASP A 41 17.82 4.93 -14.66
N GLU A 42 16.80 4.96 -15.50
CA GLU A 42 15.85 3.85 -15.66
C GLU A 42 16.48 2.59 -16.28
N THR A 43 17.68 2.70 -16.87
CA THR A 43 18.42 1.53 -17.41
C THR A 43 18.88 0.58 -16.30
N LYS A 44 18.90 1.05 -15.05
CA LYS A 44 19.24 0.25 -13.87
C LYS A 44 18.05 -0.51 -13.29
N PHE A 45 16.84 -0.21 -13.72
CA PHE A 45 15.66 -0.93 -13.24
C PHE A 45 15.58 -2.29 -13.91
N PHE A 46 15.36 -3.32 -13.11
CA PHE A 46 15.23 -4.67 -13.65
C PHE A 46 13.94 -4.78 -14.47
N ASN A 47 14.01 -5.33 -15.68
CA ASN A 47 12.85 -5.52 -16.52
C ASN A 47 12.79 -6.98 -16.96
N PRO A 48 11.86 -7.78 -16.39
CA PRO A 48 11.74 -9.18 -16.75
C PRO A 48 11.64 -9.40 -18.26
N LYS A 49 10.97 -8.52 -19.03
CA LYS A 49 10.86 -8.71 -20.49
C LYS A 49 12.18 -8.58 -21.25
N LYS A 50 13.19 -7.94 -20.65
CA LYS A 50 14.50 -7.70 -21.28
C LYS A 50 15.57 -8.65 -20.74
N ASP A 51 15.43 -9.08 -19.48
CA ASP A 51 16.45 -9.83 -18.74
C ASP A 51 16.13 -11.34 -18.66
N GLU A 52 15.95 -12.01 -19.79
CA GLU A 52 15.53 -13.43 -19.86
C GLU A 52 16.51 -14.39 -19.17
N ALA A 53 17.81 -14.13 -19.27
CA ALA A 53 18.86 -15.05 -18.83
C ALA A 53 18.83 -15.37 -17.33
N VAL A 54 18.32 -14.47 -16.49
CA VAL A 54 18.27 -14.65 -15.03
C VAL A 54 16.90 -15.13 -14.54
N LYS A 55 15.86 -15.12 -15.38
CA LYS A 55 14.49 -15.40 -14.95
C LYS A 55 14.32 -16.72 -14.24
N GLN A 56 14.86 -17.80 -14.81
CA GLN A 56 14.68 -19.13 -14.27
C GLN A 56 15.25 -19.22 -12.85
N LYS A 57 16.46 -18.70 -12.62
CA LYS A 57 17.09 -18.61 -11.30
C LYS A 57 16.20 -17.83 -10.32
N LEU A 58 15.67 -16.68 -10.73
CA LEU A 58 14.81 -15.86 -9.87
C LEU A 58 13.50 -16.58 -9.53
N VAL A 59 12.83 -17.19 -10.52
CA VAL A 59 11.63 -18.00 -10.30
C VAL A 59 11.90 -19.13 -9.30
N GLU A 60 13.03 -19.83 -9.42
CA GLU A 60 13.43 -20.88 -8.49
C GLU A 60 13.67 -20.35 -7.07
N LEU A 61 14.35 -19.20 -6.92
CA LEU A 61 14.57 -18.55 -5.63
C LEU A 61 13.25 -18.15 -4.96
N GLY A 62 12.35 -17.50 -5.69
CA GLY A 62 11.04 -17.12 -5.15
C GLY A 62 10.16 -18.33 -4.81
N ALA A 63 10.13 -19.33 -5.68
CA ALA A 63 9.41 -20.58 -5.42
C ALA A 63 9.97 -21.31 -4.19
N SER A 64 11.30 -21.32 -4.02
CA SER A 64 11.96 -21.88 -2.85
C SER A 64 11.56 -21.15 -1.57
N ALA A 65 11.54 -19.81 -1.57
CA ALA A 65 11.10 -19.03 -0.42
C ALA A 65 9.64 -19.31 -0.04
N ILE A 66 8.75 -19.45 -1.03
CA ILE A 66 7.34 -19.81 -0.79
C ILE A 66 7.23 -21.22 -0.18
N LYS A 67 7.89 -22.23 -0.77
CA LYS A 67 7.90 -23.62 -0.26
C LYS A 67 8.43 -23.70 1.18
N ASN A 68 9.44 -22.89 1.50
CA ASN A 68 10.03 -22.79 2.82
C ASN A 68 9.24 -21.88 3.78
N LYS A 69 8.01 -21.47 3.42
CA LYS A 69 7.09 -20.69 4.27
C LYS A 69 7.66 -19.35 4.73
N LYS A 70 8.54 -18.75 3.93
CA LYS A 70 9.20 -17.46 4.24
C LYS A 70 8.38 -16.23 3.85
N LEU A 71 7.29 -16.41 3.11
CA LEU A 71 6.44 -15.34 2.57
C LEU A 71 5.18 -15.13 3.43
N GLY A 72 4.90 -13.88 3.78
CA GLY A 72 3.60 -13.40 4.26
C GLY A 72 3.04 -12.32 3.32
N VAL A 73 1.74 -12.08 3.38
CA VAL A 73 1.05 -11.09 2.53
C VAL A 73 0.35 -10.05 3.39
N VAL A 74 0.52 -8.78 3.09
CA VAL A 74 -0.27 -7.66 3.64
C VAL A 74 -1.18 -7.12 2.54
N ILE A 75 -2.50 -7.15 2.79
CA ILE A 75 -3.52 -6.55 1.94
C ILE A 75 -4.01 -5.27 2.61
N VAL A 76 -3.82 -4.13 1.94
CA VAL A 76 -4.29 -2.83 2.44
C VAL A 76 -5.73 -2.58 2.06
N ASN A 77 -6.58 -2.46 3.08
CA ASN A 77 -8.03 -2.32 3.02
C ASN A 77 -8.55 -1.23 3.98
N GLY A 78 -7.72 -0.21 4.28
CA GLY A 78 -8.09 0.91 5.15
C GLY A 78 -8.98 1.97 4.48
N GLY A 79 -9.09 1.93 3.14
CA GLY A 79 -9.78 2.94 2.34
C GLY A 79 -11.29 2.69 2.20
N MET A 80 -12.06 3.75 2.43
CA MET A 80 -13.47 3.80 2.05
C MET A 80 -13.59 4.09 0.55
N ALA A 81 -14.46 3.37 -0.14
CA ALA A 81 -14.84 3.64 -1.52
C ALA A 81 -15.90 4.75 -1.55
N THR A 82 -15.50 5.99 -1.20
CA THR A 82 -16.41 7.15 -1.15
C THR A 82 -17.12 7.39 -2.49
N ARG A 83 -16.42 7.15 -3.60
CA ARG A 83 -16.98 7.20 -4.97
C ARG A 83 -17.96 6.08 -5.32
N PHE A 84 -18.03 5.03 -4.49
CA PHE A 84 -18.95 3.89 -4.60
C PHE A 84 -20.07 3.99 -3.55
N GLY A 85 -20.40 5.20 -3.09
CA GLY A 85 -21.44 5.41 -2.09
C GLY A 85 -20.99 5.17 -0.64
N GLY A 86 -19.68 5.16 -0.38
CA GLY A 86 -19.16 5.06 0.99
C GLY A 86 -19.11 3.64 1.56
N VAL A 87 -18.98 2.62 0.71
CA VAL A 87 -18.75 1.23 1.12
C VAL A 87 -17.26 0.93 1.32
N VAL A 88 -16.92 -0.16 2.02
CA VAL A 88 -15.54 -0.62 2.14
C VAL A 88 -15.04 -1.13 0.78
N LYS A 89 -13.85 -0.69 0.33
CA LYS A 89 -13.38 -1.02 -1.02
C LYS A 89 -13.24 -2.52 -1.25
N GLY A 90 -12.71 -3.26 -0.28
CA GLY A 90 -12.50 -4.71 -0.39
C GLY A 90 -13.76 -5.54 -0.57
N ILE A 91 -14.92 -5.08 -0.11
CA ILE A 91 -16.19 -5.83 -0.20
C ILE A 91 -16.99 -5.51 -1.47
N VAL A 92 -16.55 -4.53 -2.27
CA VAL A 92 -17.20 -4.17 -3.53
C VAL A 92 -17.11 -5.35 -4.50
N GLU A 93 -18.26 -5.74 -5.04
CA GLU A 93 -18.36 -6.74 -6.11
C GLU A 93 -17.64 -6.26 -7.38
N VAL A 94 -16.84 -7.14 -7.98
CA VAL A 94 -16.08 -6.89 -9.20
C VAL A 94 -16.73 -7.59 -10.39
N TYR A 95 -16.87 -8.92 -10.36
CA TYR A 95 -17.56 -9.72 -11.38
C TYR A 95 -18.06 -11.02 -10.76
N ASP A 96 -19.08 -11.64 -11.35
CA ASP A 96 -19.65 -12.92 -10.91
C ASP A 96 -19.95 -12.98 -9.40
N ARG A 97 -20.40 -11.86 -8.80
CA ARG A 97 -20.62 -11.70 -7.34
C ARG A 97 -19.37 -11.82 -6.47
N LYS A 98 -18.16 -11.87 -7.07
CA LYS A 98 -16.90 -11.89 -6.34
C LYS A 98 -16.46 -10.48 -5.99
N SER A 99 -16.15 -10.27 -4.71
CA SER A 99 -15.57 -9.01 -4.22
C SER A 99 -14.06 -8.89 -4.52
N PHE A 100 -13.49 -7.68 -4.45
CA PHE A 100 -12.04 -7.47 -4.56
C PHE A 100 -11.26 -8.35 -3.57
N MET A 101 -11.73 -8.39 -2.31
CA MET A 101 -11.13 -9.21 -1.26
C MET A 101 -11.17 -10.70 -1.60
N GLN A 102 -12.31 -11.19 -2.08
CA GLN A 102 -12.44 -12.59 -2.48
C GLN A 102 -11.44 -12.95 -3.59
N ILE A 103 -11.33 -12.13 -4.64
CA ILE A 103 -10.43 -12.41 -5.77
C ILE A 103 -8.96 -12.46 -5.30
N LYS A 104 -8.53 -11.49 -4.47
CA LYS A 104 -7.18 -11.51 -3.88
C LYS A 104 -6.92 -12.78 -3.06
N LEU A 105 -7.88 -13.19 -2.24
CA LEU A 105 -7.76 -14.39 -1.40
C LEU A 105 -7.75 -15.68 -2.25
N GLU A 106 -8.55 -15.77 -3.31
CA GLU A 106 -8.53 -16.88 -4.27
C GLU A 106 -7.19 -16.99 -5.00
N GLN A 107 -6.57 -15.86 -5.39
CA GLN A 107 -5.23 -15.85 -5.97
C GLN A 107 -4.18 -16.43 -5.00
N ILE A 108 -4.22 -16.05 -3.72
CA ILE A 108 -3.31 -16.61 -2.70
C ILE A 108 -3.59 -18.10 -2.47
N LYS A 109 -4.86 -18.51 -2.50
CA LYS A 109 -5.26 -19.93 -2.41
C LYS A 109 -4.68 -20.77 -3.55
N LYS A 110 -4.65 -20.25 -4.79
CA LYS A 110 -4.00 -20.90 -5.94
C LYS A 110 -2.50 -21.13 -5.67
N ILE A 111 -1.80 -20.17 -5.05
CA ILE A 111 -0.38 -20.32 -4.66
C ILE A 111 -0.21 -21.34 -3.54
N ASN A 112 -1.05 -21.30 -2.51
CA ASN A 112 -1.07 -22.29 -1.42
C ASN A 112 -1.21 -23.72 -1.97
N GLN A 113 -2.13 -23.93 -2.93
CA GLN A 113 -2.33 -25.21 -3.60
C GLN A 113 -1.10 -25.62 -4.43
N LYS A 114 -0.56 -24.70 -5.24
CA LYS A 114 0.61 -24.95 -6.10
C LYS A 114 1.82 -25.42 -5.31
N TYR A 115 2.06 -24.86 -4.13
CA TYR A 115 3.25 -25.14 -3.32
C TYR A 115 2.99 -26.00 -2.09
N ASN A 116 1.74 -26.41 -1.85
CA ASN A 116 1.31 -27.11 -0.65
C ASN A 116 1.74 -26.39 0.64
N VAL A 117 1.42 -25.10 0.73
CA VAL A 117 1.75 -24.23 1.87
C VAL A 117 0.52 -23.47 2.37
N LEU A 118 0.65 -22.86 3.55
CA LEU A 118 -0.31 -21.91 4.09
C LEU A 118 0.38 -20.58 4.31
N ILE A 119 0.25 -19.67 3.34
CA ILE A 119 0.80 -18.33 3.43
C ILE A 119 0.02 -17.52 4.48
N PRO A 120 0.68 -16.90 5.48
CA PRO A 120 0.06 -15.96 6.39
C PRO A 120 -0.43 -14.72 5.64
N ILE A 121 -1.68 -14.31 5.89
CA ILE A 121 -2.35 -13.18 5.25
C ILE A 121 -2.75 -12.19 6.34
N TYR A 122 -2.31 -10.95 6.19
CA TYR A 122 -2.56 -9.85 7.10
C TYR A 122 -3.40 -8.79 6.39
N ILE A 123 -4.64 -8.60 6.82
CA ILE A 123 -5.52 -7.58 6.24
C ILE A 123 -5.45 -6.34 7.11
N MET A 124 -4.92 -5.24 6.56
CA MET A 124 -4.89 -3.95 7.23
C MET A 124 -6.19 -3.20 6.97
N ASN A 125 -6.99 -3.02 8.03
CA ASN A 125 -8.21 -2.23 8.02
C ASN A 125 -7.98 -0.83 8.61
N SER A 126 -9.04 -0.04 8.68
CA SER A 126 -9.13 1.19 9.46
C SER A 126 -10.31 1.12 10.41
N TYR A 127 -10.45 2.13 11.29
CA TYR A 127 -11.62 2.24 12.15
C TYR A 127 -12.95 2.23 11.38
N ALA A 128 -12.94 2.64 10.10
CA ALA A 128 -14.10 2.72 9.24
C ALA A 128 -14.35 1.41 8.44
N THR A 129 -13.33 0.57 8.26
CA THR A 129 -13.44 -0.63 7.41
C THR A 129 -13.43 -1.95 8.18
N GLU A 130 -12.99 -1.96 9.43
CA GLU A 130 -12.77 -3.18 10.22
C GLU A 130 -14.05 -4.03 10.36
N SER A 131 -15.14 -3.46 10.88
CA SER A 131 -16.38 -4.23 11.13
C SER A 131 -16.92 -4.89 9.87
N ALA A 132 -17.11 -4.13 8.79
CA ALA A 132 -17.66 -4.66 7.54
C ALA A 132 -16.72 -5.68 6.88
N THR A 133 -15.40 -5.53 7.05
CA THR A 133 -14.44 -6.51 6.56
C THR A 133 -14.53 -7.83 7.33
N LEU A 134 -14.62 -7.77 8.66
CA LEU A 134 -14.75 -8.96 9.50
C LEU A 134 -16.07 -9.69 9.24
N GLU A 135 -17.17 -8.95 9.13
CA GLU A 135 -18.48 -9.52 8.78
C GLU A 135 -18.46 -10.20 7.41
N HIS A 136 -17.89 -9.54 6.40
CA HIS A 136 -17.75 -10.11 5.06
C HIS A 136 -16.90 -11.39 5.06
N LEU A 137 -15.82 -11.43 5.84
CA LEU A 137 -15.01 -12.63 6.01
C LEU A 137 -15.79 -13.75 6.71
N GLU A 138 -16.50 -13.48 7.81
CA GLU A 138 -17.26 -14.51 8.54
C GLU A 138 -18.39 -15.10 7.71
N ILE A 139 -19.23 -14.27 7.07
CA ILE A 139 -20.36 -14.74 6.24
C ILE A 139 -19.87 -15.62 5.08
N ASN A 140 -18.68 -15.35 4.54
CA ASN A 140 -18.08 -16.13 3.47
C ASN A 140 -17.11 -17.22 3.96
N ASN A 141 -17.12 -17.56 5.25
CA ASN A 141 -16.23 -18.54 5.88
C ASN A 141 -14.73 -18.33 5.51
N TYR A 142 -14.29 -17.08 5.51
CA TYR A 142 -12.95 -16.62 5.15
C TYR A 142 -12.49 -17.12 3.78
N PHE A 143 -13.41 -17.44 2.88
CA PHE A 143 -13.13 -18.03 1.57
C PHE A 143 -12.29 -19.34 1.66
N GLY A 144 -12.37 -20.03 2.80
CA GLY A 144 -11.59 -21.23 3.11
C GLY A 144 -10.16 -20.98 3.61
N LEU A 145 -9.83 -19.75 4.03
CA LEU A 145 -8.50 -19.35 4.53
C LEU A 145 -8.51 -18.89 6.00
N LYS A 146 -9.50 -19.31 6.79
CA LYS A 146 -9.69 -18.87 8.19
C LYS A 146 -8.42 -18.98 9.05
N ASN A 147 -7.65 -20.05 8.88
CA ASN A 147 -6.42 -20.29 9.66
C ASN A 147 -5.20 -19.49 9.17
N SER A 148 -5.28 -18.86 7.99
CA SER A 148 -4.20 -18.07 7.40
C SER A 148 -4.41 -16.57 7.57
N ILE A 149 -5.65 -16.12 7.78
CA ILE A 149 -6.00 -14.69 7.81
C ILE A 149 -5.95 -14.16 9.24
N LYS A 150 -5.22 -13.06 9.43
CA LYS A 150 -5.29 -12.21 10.63
C LYS A 150 -5.58 -10.77 10.19
N CYS A 151 -6.46 -10.09 10.91
CA CYS A 151 -6.74 -8.68 10.66
C CYS A 151 -6.02 -7.81 11.69
N PHE A 152 -5.59 -6.64 11.26
CA PHE A 152 -5.14 -5.55 12.13
C PHE A 152 -5.62 -4.23 11.57
N SER A 153 -5.67 -3.19 12.38
CA SER A 153 -6.14 -1.87 11.96
C SER A 153 -5.01 -0.86 12.05
N GLN A 154 -4.91 0.00 11.03
CA GLN A 154 -4.10 1.21 11.11
C GLN A 154 -4.62 2.12 12.23
N PHE A 155 -3.80 3.08 12.63
CA PHE A 155 -4.14 4.02 13.69
C PHE A 155 -5.29 4.95 13.29
N ILE A 156 -5.82 5.69 14.25
CA ILE A 156 -6.86 6.71 14.07
C ILE A 156 -6.32 8.08 14.45
N ALA A 157 -6.80 9.12 13.79
CA ALA A 157 -6.51 10.51 14.12
C ALA A 157 -7.74 11.40 13.92
N LYS A 158 -7.73 12.60 14.51
CA LYS A 158 -8.82 13.58 14.44
C LYS A 158 -8.64 14.49 13.24
N ARG A 159 -9.73 14.85 12.56
CA ARG A 159 -9.66 15.90 11.53
C ARG A 159 -9.56 17.29 12.16
N LEU A 160 -8.87 18.19 11.48
CA LEU A 160 -8.84 19.61 11.85
C LEU A 160 -9.66 20.43 10.85
N ASP A 161 -10.14 21.59 11.29
CA ASP A 161 -10.65 22.63 10.40
C ASP A 161 -9.52 23.56 9.90
N ALA A 162 -9.89 24.58 9.12
CA ALA A 162 -8.95 25.55 8.56
C ALA A 162 -8.18 26.38 9.61
N ASN A 163 -8.70 26.51 10.83
CA ASN A 163 -8.07 27.22 11.94
C ASN A 163 -7.18 26.30 12.80
N GLY A 164 -7.18 25.00 12.49
CA GLY A 164 -6.46 23.99 13.27
C GLY A 164 -7.21 23.59 14.53
N GLU A 165 -8.50 23.87 14.63
CA GLU A 165 -9.35 23.34 15.70
C GLU A 165 -9.84 21.94 15.33
N TYR A 166 -10.21 21.13 16.33
CA TYR A 166 -10.78 19.81 16.03
C TYR A 166 -12.08 19.99 15.28
N HIS A 167 -12.16 19.37 14.10
CA HIS A 167 -13.37 19.37 13.32
C HIS A 167 -14.40 18.43 13.97
N LEU A 168 -15.35 19.01 14.70
CA LEU A 168 -16.44 18.31 15.36
C LEU A 168 -17.75 18.73 14.69
N PRO A 169 -18.19 18.07 13.60
CA PRO A 169 -19.61 18.12 13.24
C PRO A 169 -20.42 17.45 14.36
N GLU A 170 -21.74 17.35 14.24
CA GLU A 170 -22.64 16.76 15.26
C GLU A 170 -22.18 15.39 15.83
N ASN A 171 -21.20 14.72 15.20
CA ASN A 171 -20.43 13.57 15.70
C ASN A 171 -18.90 13.76 15.54
N GLU A 172 -18.11 12.94 16.23
CA GLU A 172 -16.63 12.95 16.15
C GLU A 172 -16.11 12.67 14.72
N SER A 173 -15.15 13.47 14.23
CA SER A 173 -14.60 13.35 12.87
C SER A 173 -13.19 12.74 12.86
N TYR A 174 -13.10 11.50 12.39
CA TYR A 174 -11.85 10.72 12.39
C TYR A 174 -11.35 10.34 11.01
N TYR A 175 -10.07 10.00 10.92
CA TYR A 175 -9.46 9.43 9.71
C TYR A 175 -8.33 8.47 10.08
N GLY A 176 -7.91 7.61 9.15
CA GLY A 176 -6.69 6.83 9.29
C GLY A 176 -5.50 7.56 8.64
N PRO A 177 -4.29 7.57 9.24
CA PRO A 177 -3.19 8.44 8.84
C PRO A 177 -2.40 7.94 7.61
N GLY A 178 -3.11 7.52 6.57
CA GLY A 178 -2.53 7.08 5.30
C GLY A 178 -1.95 5.66 5.35
N HIS A 179 -1.71 5.09 4.18
CA HIS A 179 -1.31 3.70 4.04
C HIS A 179 0.13 3.42 4.50
N GLY A 180 0.96 4.46 4.71
CA GLY A 180 2.29 4.32 5.33
C GLY A 180 2.24 3.88 6.78
N ASP A 181 1.09 4.02 7.43
CA ASP A 181 0.90 3.57 8.81
C ASP A 181 0.96 2.05 8.97
N PHE A 182 0.92 1.29 7.87
CA PHE A 182 0.98 -0.17 7.90
C PHE A 182 2.18 -0.70 8.67
N SER A 183 3.37 -0.08 8.54
CA SER A 183 4.57 -0.58 9.20
C SER A 183 4.46 -0.45 10.72
N PHE A 184 3.96 0.69 11.20
CA PHE A 184 3.80 0.96 12.63
C PHE A 184 2.66 0.13 13.23
N ALA A 185 1.51 0.07 12.55
CA ALA A 185 0.37 -0.71 12.99
C ALA A 185 0.66 -2.22 12.99
N PHE A 186 1.38 -2.73 11.99
CA PHE A 186 1.77 -4.13 11.92
C PHE A 186 2.75 -4.51 13.04
N GLN A 187 3.71 -3.65 13.34
CA GLN A 187 4.60 -3.82 14.50
C GLN A 187 3.80 -3.76 15.82
N LYS A 188 2.98 -2.73 16.02
CA LYS A 188 2.19 -2.51 17.24
C LYS A 188 1.21 -3.66 17.53
N SER A 189 0.68 -4.28 16.48
CA SER A 189 -0.22 -5.44 16.60
C SER A 189 0.45 -6.71 17.14
N GLY A 190 1.78 -6.77 17.17
CA GLY A 190 2.56 -7.98 17.50
C GLY A 190 2.66 -9.00 16.36
N LEU A 191 1.84 -8.84 15.30
CA LEU A 191 1.79 -9.79 14.19
C LEU A 191 3.08 -9.86 13.38
N LEU A 192 3.82 -8.75 13.25
CA LEU A 192 5.15 -8.75 12.63
C LEU A 192 6.15 -9.58 13.44
N SER A 193 6.19 -9.39 14.77
CA SER A 193 7.03 -10.17 15.67
C SER A 193 6.68 -11.66 15.59
N ASP A 194 5.39 -12.00 15.59
CA ASP A 194 4.93 -13.38 15.44
C ASP A 194 5.35 -13.98 14.09
N PHE A 195 5.22 -13.23 13.00
CA PHE A 195 5.66 -13.66 11.68
C PHE A 195 7.17 -13.98 11.65
N LEU A 196 7.98 -13.08 12.18
CA LEU A 196 9.44 -13.25 12.28
C LEU A 196 9.83 -14.46 13.13
N LYS A 197 9.20 -14.63 14.30
CA LYS A 197 9.45 -15.77 15.20
C LYS A 197 9.11 -17.13 14.56
N ASN A 198 8.17 -17.15 13.62
CA ASN A 198 7.79 -18.36 12.87
C ASN A 198 8.59 -18.55 11.56
N GLY A 199 9.71 -17.83 11.39
CA GLY A 199 10.60 -18.00 10.23
C GLY A 199 10.20 -17.22 8.98
N GLY A 200 9.26 -16.28 9.10
CA GLY A 200 8.89 -15.38 8.02
C GLY A 200 10.00 -14.37 7.71
N GLU A 201 10.28 -14.14 6.42
CA GLU A 201 11.38 -13.27 5.97
C GLU A 201 10.91 -12.16 5.02
N HIS A 202 9.82 -12.37 4.27
CA HIS A 202 9.36 -11.45 3.23
C HIS A 202 7.87 -11.12 3.39
N ILE A 203 7.53 -9.84 3.28
CA ILE A 203 6.15 -9.34 3.27
C ILE A 203 5.82 -8.81 1.88
N TRP A 204 4.86 -9.45 1.22
CA TRP A 204 4.26 -8.95 0.00
C TRP A 204 3.14 -7.98 0.34
N TYR A 205 3.30 -6.70 0.00
CA TYR A 205 2.34 -5.65 0.28
C TYR A 205 1.63 -5.22 -1.00
N SER A 206 0.29 -5.13 -0.96
CA SER A 206 -0.47 -4.48 -2.04
C SER A 206 -1.83 -3.95 -1.57
N ASN A 207 -2.39 -3.00 -2.32
CA ASN A 207 -3.76 -2.55 -2.12
C ASN A 207 -4.77 -3.61 -2.56
N VAL A 208 -5.92 -3.66 -1.87
CA VAL A 208 -7.00 -4.61 -2.17
C VAL A 208 -7.58 -4.43 -3.58
N ASP A 209 -7.55 -3.21 -4.12
CA ASP A 209 -8.15 -2.84 -5.40
C ASP A 209 -7.23 -3.04 -6.62
N ASN A 210 -5.93 -3.30 -6.42
CA ASN A 210 -5.03 -3.71 -7.50
C ASN A 210 -5.00 -5.24 -7.62
N LEU A 211 -5.92 -5.81 -8.41
CA LEU A 211 -6.04 -7.26 -8.61
C LEU A 211 -4.84 -7.88 -9.36
N GLY A 212 -4.08 -7.08 -10.11
CA GLY A 212 -2.86 -7.52 -10.82
C GLY A 212 -1.66 -7.76 -9.88
N ALA A 213 -1.68 -7.18 -8.69
CA ALA A 213 -0.64 -7.38 -7.67
C ALA A 213 -0.82 -8.71 -6.93
N SER A 214 -0.75 -9.82 -7.67
CA SER A 214 -0.71 -11.18 -7.15
C SER A 214 0.74 -11.60 -6.87
N ILE A 215 0.93 -12.61 -6.01
CA ILE A 215 2.25 -13.18 -5.72
C ILE A 215 2.88 -13.69 -7.02
N ASN A 216 4.12 -13.27 -7.28
CA ASN A 216 4.89 -13.70 -8.44
C ASN A 216 6.29 -14.14 -8.00
N GLU A 217 6.66 -15.36 -8.37
CA GLU A 217 7.91 -16.00 -7.92
C GLU A 217 9.14 -15.28 -8.47
N LEU A 218 9.09 -14.77 -9.69
CA LEU A 218 10.20 -14.03 -10.28
C LEU A 218 10.48 -12.74 -9.51
N ILE A 219 9.44 -12.00 -9.15
CA ILE A 219 9.57 -10.73 -8.41
C ILE A 219 10.07 -10.99 -6.97
N LEU A 220 9.54 -12.02 -6.31
CA LEU A 220 10.04 -12.43 -4.99
C LEU A 220 11.50 -12.90 -5.07
N GLY A 221 11.84 -13.67 -6.10
CA GLY A 221 13.21 -14.10 -6.37
C GLY A 221 14.15 -12.93 -6.61
N TYR A 222 13.71 -11.92 -7.36
CA TYR A 222 14.47 -10.68 -7.58
C TYR A 222 14.76 -9.96 -6.26
N HIS A 223 13.75 -9.81 -5.41
CA HIS A 223 13.90 -9.22 -4.08
C HIS A 223 14.96 -9.95 -3.23
N ILE A 224 14.91 -11.29 -3.25
CA ILE A 224 15.86 -12.15 -2.52
C ILE A 224 17.27 -12.06 -3.10
N ASP A 225 17.41 -12.17 -4.42
CA ASP A 225 18.70 -12.17 -5.13
C ASP A 225 19.46 -10.85 -4.92
N LYS A 226 18.75 -9.71 -4.93
CA LYS A 226 19.34 -8.39 -4.66
C LYS A 226 19.69 -8.13 -3.20
N GLN A 227 19.23 -8.99 -2.28
CA GLN A 227 19.40 -8.80 -0.83
C GLN A 227 19.00 -7.38 -0.40
N THR A 228 17.85 -6.93 -0.91
CA THR A 228 17.33 -5.59 -0.66
C THR A 228 16.35 -5.61 0.52
N GLU A 229 16.02 -4.43 1.04
CA GLU A 229 15.05 -4.29 2.14
C GLU A 229 13.65 -3.99 1.63
N MET A 230 13.56 -3.36 0.46
CA MET A 230 12.32 -3.04 -0.23
C MET A 230 12.50 -3.27 -1.73
N THR A 231 11.54 -3.93 -2.36
CA THR A 231 11.42 -3.97 -3.82
C THR A 231 10.15 -3.23 -4.20
N VAL A 232 10.25 -2.34 -5.19
CA VAL A 232 9.13 -1.54 -5.69
C VAL A 232 8.76 -1.98 -7.09
N GLU A 233 7.50 -2.38 -7.28
CA GLU A 233 6.95 -2.63 -8.61
C GLU A 233 6.60 -1.29 -9.29
N LEU A 234 7.15 -1.09 -10.48
CA LEU A 234 6.93 0.06 -11.34
C LEU A 234 6.21 -0.37 -12.61
N ALA A 235 5.33 0.48 -13.14
CA ALA A 235 4.65 0.24 -14.41
C ALA A 235 4.96 1.38 -15.39
N GLU A 236 4.96 1.08 -16.69
CA GLU A 236 5.09 2.08 -17.76
C GLU A 236 3.94 3.10 -17.72
N LYS A 237 4.27 4.39 -17.81
CA LYS A 237 3.31 5.49 -18.00
C LYS A 237 2.78 5.48 -19.42
N TYR A 238 1.47 5.63 -19.56
CA TYR A 238 0.84 6.00 -20.81
C TYR A 238 0.60 7.51 -20.83
N PRO A 239 0.39 8.12 -22.02
CA PRO A 239 0.12 9.54 -22.12
C PRO A 239 -1.01 9.99 -21.19
N GLY A 240 -0.74 10.98 -20.35
CA GLY A 240 -1.70 11.55 -19.40
C GLY A 240 -1.73 10.88 -18.02
N ASP A 241 -0.99 9.80 -17.80
CA ASP A 241 -0.86 9.23 -16.46
C ASP A 241 -0.15 10.17 -15.50
N LYS A 242 -0.72 10.30 -14.31
CA LYS A 242 -0.11 11.01 -13.19
C LYS A 242 -0.15 10.14 -11.95
N GLY A 243 0.92 10.18 -11.17
CA GLY A 243 1.07 9.40 -9.96
C GLY A 243 2.47 9.54 -9.37
N GLY A 244 2.71 8.85 -8.25
CA GLY A 244 4.06 8.75 -7.71
C GLY A 244 5.01 8.03 -8.66
N ALA A 245 6.28 8.40 -8.64
CA ALA A 245 7.31 7.87 -9.54
C ALA A 245 8.68 7.81 -8.83
N PRO A 246 9.61 6.96 -9.28
CA PRO A 246 10.97 6.98 -8.78
C PRO A 246 11.68 8.27 -9.21
N ALA A 247 12.39 8.92 -8.30
CA ALA A 247 13.22 10.09 -8.60
C ALA A 247 14.45 10.13 -7.70
N ILE A 248 15.50 10.82 -8.14
CA ILE A 248 16.67 11.10 -7.33
C ILE A 248 16.42 12.38 -6.54
N VAL A 249 16.29 12.27 -5.22
CA VAL A 249 16.14 13.39 -4.30
C VAL A 249 17.41 13.47 -3.45
N ASN A 250 18.14 14.59 -3.53
CA ASN A 250 19.39 14.78 -2.79
C ASN A 250 20.38 13.59 -2.93
N ASN A 251 20.55 13.08 -4.16
CA ASN A 251 21.38 11.92 -4.53
C ASN A 251 20.88 10.55 -4.05
N HIS A 252 19.65 10.46 -3.54
CA HIS A 252 19.03 9.22 -3.13
C HIS A 252 17.87 8.87 -4.06
N LEU A 253 17.83 7.62 -4.55
CA LEU A 253 16.72 7.13 -5.35
C LEU A 253 15.58 6.72 -4.42
N GLU A 254 14.42 7.36 -4.57
CA GLU A 254 13.25 7.10 -3.75
C GLU A 254 11.95 7.26 -4.55
N ILE A 255 10.85 6.76 -3.98
CA ILE A 255 9.50 7.01 -4.50
C ILE A 255 9.04 8.39 -4.06
N VAL A 256 8.64 9.21 -5.03
CA VAL A 256 8.10 10.55 -4.82
C VAL A 256 6.67 10.59 -5.34
N GLU A 257 5.71 10.92 -4.48
CA GLU A 257 4.32 11.11 -4.90
C GLU A 257 4.14 12.35 -5.76
N GLN A 258 3.12 12.33 -6.62
CA GLN A 258 2.87 13.38 -7.62
C GLN A 258 2.86 14.79 -7.02
N PHE A 259 2.21 14.98 -5.86
CA PHE A 259 2.05 16.29 -5.22
C PHE A 259 3.35 16.80 -4.56
N LYS A 260 4.39 15.97 -4.46
CA LYS A 260 5.70 16.32 -3.88
C LYS A 260 6.68 16.88 -4.92
N PHE A 261 6.44 16.65 -6.21
CA PHE A 261 7.33 17.14 -7.26
C PHE A 261 7.32 18.68 -7.34
N PRO A 262 8.49 19.33 -7.48
CA PRO A 262 8.58 20.75 -7.81
C PRO A 262 7.83 21.09 -9.10
N ALA A 263 7.24 22.28 -9.17
CA ALA A 263 6.45 22.69 -10.33
C ALA A 263 7.27 22.82 -11.63
N ASP A 264 8.57 23.06 -11.51
CA ASP A 264 9.54 23.16 -12.60
C ASP A 264 10.16 21.81 -13.00
N PHE A 265 9.87 20.74 -12.25
CA PHE A 265 10.32 19.40 -12.60
C PHE A 265 9.44 18.78 -13.70
N ASN A 266 10.06 18.40 -14.81
CA ASN A 266 9.36 17.72 -15.89
C ASN A 266 9.09 16.24 -15.53
N GLN A 267 7.92 15.93 -14.97
CA GLN A 267 7.58 14.56 -14.59
C GLN A 267 7.46 13.59 -15.78
N ASP A 268 7.28 14.09 -17.00
CA ASP A 268 7.23 13.28 -18.22
C ASP A 268 8.62 12.75 -18.62
N SER A 269 9.69 13.26 -18.01
CA SER A 269 11.03 12.68 -18.16
C SER A 269 11.22 11.35 -17.41
N ILE A 270 10.20 10.90 -16.67
CA ILE A 270 10.19 9.61 -15.98
C ILE A 270 9.14 8.74 -16.68
N SER A 271 9.56 7.65 -17.34
CA SER A 271 8.68 6.81 -18.17
C SER A 271 7.88 5.77 -17.38
N VAL A 272 8.15 5.64 -16.09
CA VAL A 272 7.53 4.68 -15.19
C VAL A 272 6.92 5.34 -13.95
N PHE A 273 5.96 4.67 -13.32
CA PHE A 273 5.30 5.15 -12.10
C PHE A 273 5.09 4.03 -11.08
N ASN A 274 4.91 4.43 -9.82
CA ASN A 274 4.73 3.57 -8.67
C ASN A 274 3.38 2.84 -8.73
N THR A 275 3.39 1.51 -8.65
CA THR A 275 2.17 0.69 -8.58
C THR A 275 1.59 0.57 -7.18
N ALA A 276 2.29 1.09 -6.15
CA ALA A 276 2.01 0.88 -4.74
C ALA A 276 1.98 -0.61 -4.33
N THR A 277 2.78 -1.44 -5.03
CA THR A 277 3.02 -2.85 -4.70
C THR A 277 4.48 -3.00 -4.32
N TYR A 278 4.72 -3.57 -3.14
CA TYR A 278 6.05 -3.66 -2.55
C TYR A 278 6.33 -5.04 -2.00
N ILE A 279 7.60 -5.43 -1.98
CA ILE A 279 8.07 -6.57 -1.19
C ILE A 279 9.06 -6.04 -0.16
N PHE A 280 8.82 -6.30 1.11
CA PHE A 280 9.69 -5.89 2.20
C PHE A 280 10.43 -7.09 2.78
N LYS A 281 11.70 -6.89 3.15
CA LYS A 281 12.36 -7.75 4.13
C LYS A 281 11.70 -7.50 5.48
N ALA A 282 11.06 -8.51 6.04
CA ALA A 282 10.19 -8.37 7.21
C ALA A 282 10.94 -7.76 8.41
N ALA A 283 12.19 -8.19 8.65
CA ALA A 283 13.02 -7.67 9.73
C ALA A 283 13.32 -6.16 9.58
N SER A 284 13.31 -5.62 8.36
CA SER A 284 13.53 -4.20 8.12
C SER A 284 12.33 -3.34 8.54
N LEU A 285 11.14 -3.92 8.66
CA LEU A 285 9.94 -3.26 9.19
C LEU A 285 9.91 -3.17 10.72
N ASP A 286 10.76 -3.93 11.42
CA ASP A 286 10.85 -3.92 12.88
C ASP A 286 11.84 -2.85 13.41
N LYS A 287 12.52 -2.15 12.50
CA LYS A 287 13.41 -1.05 12.84
C LYS A 287 12.63 0.15 13.38
N ASN A 288 13.24 0.89 14.30
CA ASN A 288 12.70 2.18 14.73
C ASN A 288 13.06 3.27 13.71
N PHE A 289 12.09 3.68 12.88
CA PHE A 289 12.23 4.78 11.94
C PHE A 289 11.05 5.75 12.04
N LYS A 290 11.20 6.93 11.45
CA LYS A 290 10.15 7.93 11.33
C LYS A 290 9.82 8.15 9.87
N LEU A 291 8.53 8.16 9.54
CA LEU A 291 8.05 8.60 8.24
C LEU A 291 7.59 10.06 8.31
N PRO A 292 7.69 10.81 7.19
CA PRO A 292 7.22 12.18 7.12
C PRO A 292 5.69 12.27 6.98
N PHE A 293 5.06 13.18 7.74
CA PHE A 293 3.65 13.55 7.59
C PHE A 293 3.46 14.53 6.45
N TYR A 294 2.37 14.37 5.70
CA TYR A 294 1.95 15.33 4.69
C TYR A 294 0.62 15.95 5.07
N TYR A 295 0.52 17.25 4.81
CA TYR A 295 -0.74 17.95 4.84
C TYR A 295 -1.65 17.41 3.73
N VAL A 296 -2.85 16.97 4.10
CA VAL A 296 -3.86 16.52 3.15
C VAL A 296 -5.16 17.25 3.43
N GLU A 297 -5.71 17.82 2.38
CA GLU A 297 -7.01 18.48 2.41
C GLU A 297 -8.09 17.57 1.83
N LYS A 298 -9.19 17.43 2.57
CA LYS A 298 -10.39 16.72 2.11
C LYS A 298 -11.62 17.59 2.30
N LYS A 299 -12.74 17.12 1.75
CA LYS A 299 -14.08 17.64 2.03
C LYS A 299 -14.88 16.60 2.81
N VAL A 300 -15.50 17.01 3.90
CA VAL A 300 -16.45 16.21 4.69
C VAL A 300 -17.69 17.07 4.92
N ALA A 301 -18.85 16.60 4.46
CA ALA A 301 -20.11 17.37 4.49
C ALA A 301 -19.91 18.82 3.96
N ASP A 302 -19.27 18.95 2.80
CA ASP A 302 -18.91 20.20 2.13
C ASP A 302 -17.99 21.16 2.89
N LYS A 303 -17.54 20.79 4.09
CA LYS A 303 -16.53 21.52 4.84
C LYS A 303 -15.14 21.01 4.50
N LYS A 304 -14.23 21.96 4.26
CA LYS A 304 -12.80 21.70 4.13
C LYS A 304 -12.25 21.22 5.47
N VAL A 305 -11.57 20.09 5.44
CA VAL A 305 -10.96 19.47 6.62
C VAL A 305 -9.53 19.06 6.31
N ILE A 306 -8.72 19.05 7.35
CA ILE A 306 -7.28 18.83 7.29
C ILE A 306 -6.94 17.52 7.99
N GLN A 307 -6.01 16.82 7.37
CA GLN A 307 -5.50 15.51 7.75
C GLN A 307 -3.98 15.51 7.60
N PHE A 308 -3.33 14.67 8.39
CA PHE A 308 -1.91 14.36 8.27
C PHE A 308 -1.76 12.89 7.92
N GLU A 309 -1.19 12.59 6.75
CA GLU A 309 -1.07 11.22 6.24
C GLU A 309 0.39 10.84 5.98
N HIS A 310 0.70 9.55 6.10
CA HIS A 310 1.96 8.92 5.72
C HIS A 310 1.78 7.98 4.54
N LEU A 311 2.85 7.80 3.77
CA LEU A 311 2.84 7.01 2.55
C LEU A 311 3.81 5.84 2.67
N ALA A 312 3.33 4.64 2.35
CA ALA A 312 4.16 3.44 2.35
C ALA A 312 5.36 3.54 1.38
N GLY A 313 5.21 4.30 0.29
CA GLY A 313 6.29 4.56 -0.66
C GLY A 313 7.48 5.29 -0.03
N ASP A 314 7.25 6.11 1.02
CA ASP A 314 8.34 6.83 1.70
C ASP A 314 9.25 5.91 2.51
N LEU A 315 8.90 4.63 2.72
CA LEU A 315 9.87 3.66 3.25
C LEU A 315 11.09 3.52 2.33
N SER A 316 10.95 3.81 1.04
CA SER A 316 12.08 3.86 0.11
C SER A 316 13.09 4.97 0.43
N THR A 317 12.73 5.98 1.24
CA THR A 317 13.66 7.03 1.72
C THR A 317 14.61 6.54 2.82
N ILE A 318 14.29 5.38 3.44
CA ILE A 318 14.99 4.84 4.62
C ILE A 318 15.59 3.46 4.31
N LEU A 319 14.83 2.62 3.60
CA LEU A 319 15.17 1.25 3.29
C LEU A 319 15.95 1.16 1.99
N LYS A 320 17.00 0.32 1.99
CA LYS A 320 17.67 -0.05 0.73
C LYS A 320 16.63 -0.61 -0.22
N SER A 321 16.44 0.06 -1.35
CA SER A 321 15.36 -0.21 -2.29
C SER A 321 15.88 -0.62 -3.66
N GLU A 322 15.17 -1.57 -4.29
CA GLU A 322 15.39 -2.00 -5.67
C GLU A 322 14.08 -1.87 -6.46
N TYR A 323 14.19 -1.65 -7.77
CA TYR A 323 13.05 -1.32 -8.61
C TYR A 323 12.93 -2.31 -9.76
N ILE A 324 11.70 -2.75 -10.01
CA ILE A 324 11.37 -3.69 -11.07
C ILE A 324 10.25 -3.13 -11.93
N VAL A 325 10.47 -3.09 -13.25
CA VAL A 325 9.46 -2.65 -14.22
C VAL A 325 8.63 -3.86 -14.64
N VAL A 326 7.35 -3.86 -14.28
CA VAL A 326 6.40 -4.94 -14.56
C VAL A 326 5.53 -4.64 -15.76
N ASP A 327 4.92 -5.68 -16.35
CA ASP A 327 3.87 -5.48 -17.34
C ASP A 327 2.64 -4.86 -16.68
N ARG A 328 2.36 -3.61 -17.01
CA ARG A 328 1.18 -2.89 -16.53
C ARG A 328 -0.12 -3.65 -16.81
N LYS A 329 -0.24 -4.27 -17.99
CA LYS A 329 -1.44 -5.01 -18.41
C LYS A 329 -1.60 -6.35 -17.70
N GLU A 330 -0.67 -6.72 -16.82
CA GLU A 330 -0.79 -7.92 -15.99
C GLU A 330 -0.84 -7.56 -14.50
N ARG A 331 -0.11 -6.51 -14.11
CA ARG A 331 0.22 -6.25 -12.70
C ARG A 331 -0.39 -4.98 -12.12
N PHE A 332 -0.93 -4.09 -12.93
CA PHE A 332 -1.45 -2.82 -12.43
C PHE A 332 -2.82 -2.45 -13.01
N PHE A 333 -3.86 -2.78 -12.24
CA PHE A 333 -5.27 -2.57 -12.55
C PHE A 333 -6.02 -1.86 -11.42
N PRO A 334 -5.69 -0.60 -11.10
CA PRO A 334 -6.38 0.11 -10.03
C PRO A 334 -7.78 0.53 -10.48
N ILE A 335 -8.81 0.02 -9.83
CA ILE A 335 -10.19 0.45 -10.07
C ILE A 335 -10.54 1.60 -9.11
N LYS A 336 -10.56 2.84 -9.61
CA LYS A 336 -10.77 4.04 -8.79
C LYS A 336 -12.22 4.49 -8.71
N THR A 337 -13.03 4.22 -9.73
CA THR A 337 -14.44 4.64 -9.83
C THR A 337 -15.35 3.49 -10.25
N PRO A 338 -16.67 3.58 -9.99
CA PRO A 338 -17.64 2.62 -10.51
C PRO A 338 -17.62 2.51 -12.05
N GLN A 339 -17.39 3.62 -12.74
CA GLN A 339 -17.29 3.66 -14.20
C GLN A 339 -16.06 2.89 -14.71
N ASP A 340 -14.91 3.02 -14.03
CA ASP A 340 -13.71 2.23 -14.34
C ASP A 340 -14.01 0.73 -14.19
N LEU A 341 -14.71 0.37 -13.09
CA LEU A 341 -15.07 -1.02 -12.83
C LEU A 341 -15.95 -1.60 -13.93
N GLU A 342 -16.98 -0.86 -14.33
CA GLU A 342 -17.93 -1.33 -15.34
C GLU A 342 -17.27 -1.49 -16.71
N LYS A 343 -16.41 -0.53 -17.07
CA LYS A 343 -15.63 -0.59 -18.31
C LYS A 343 -14.69 -1.80 -18.36
N ASP A 344 -14.02 -2.10 -17.24
CA ASP A 344 -13.01 -3.15 -17.18
C ASP A 344 -13.57 -4.52 -16.73
N ARG A 345 -14.87 -4.63 -16.39
CA ARG A 345 -15.47 -5.82 -15.77
C ARG A 345 -15.19 -7.12 -16.55
N ASN A 346 -15.43 -7.11 -17.86
CA ASN A 346 -15.18 -8.29 -18.71
C ASN A 346 -13.70 -8.67 -18.75
N LYS A 347 -12.82 -7.67 -18.86
CA LYS A 347 -11.38 -7.89 -18.85
C LYS A 347 -10.90 -8.44 -17.50
N LEU A 348 -11.42 -7.93 -16.38
CA LEU A 348 -11.11 -8.45 -15.05
C LEU A 348 -11.57 -9.90 -14.91
N ARG A 349 -12.73 -10.25 -15.47
CA ARG A 349 -13.22 -11.63 -15.50
C ARG A 349 -12.31 -12.55 -16.34
N GLU A 350 -11.84 -12.10 -17.50
CA GLU A 350 -10.90 -12.88 -18.32
C GLU A 350 -9.55 -13.09 -17.62
N LEU A 351 -9.04 -12.06 -16.94
CA LEU A 351 -7.73 -12.12 -16.28
C LEU A 351 -7.75 -12.88 -14.95
N PHE A 352 -8.84 -12.79 -14.19
CA PHE A 352 -8.89 -13.26 -12.81
C PHE A 352 -9.99 -14.31 -12.53
N GLY A 353 -10.78 -14.67 -13.54
CA GLY A 353 -11.88 -15.64 -13.52
C GLY A 353 -11.61 -16.95 -12.80
#